data_AF-F7RLP1-F1
#
_entry.id   AF-F7RLP1-F1
#
_cell.length_a   1.000
_cell.length_b   1.000
_cell.length_c   1.000
_cell.angle_alpha   90.00
_cell.angle_beta   90.00
_cell.angle_gamma   90.00
#
_symmetry.space_group_name_H-M   'P 1'
#
loop_
_entity.id
_entity.type
_entity.pdbx_description
1 polymer ?
#
loop_
_entity_poly.entity_id
_entity_poly.type
_entity_poly.pdbx_seq_one_letter_code
_entity_poly.pdbx_strand_id
1 'polypeptide(L)'
;MKSKTSVIIGSIFAAYVAFVAVVVLVYEPTPDEMDWEDRQVYNSQKMTDLSLGQDITEVKSLLGKADFSEAKAVQETQLQVLFYRTHHEKSDGITTKEECTPLIFKNNKLMAWGEDTYKQYLDAGTDVVSPTAKETETSSKN
;
A
#
# COMPACT_ATOMS: atom_id res chain seq x y z
N MET A 1 31.26 -45.63 -29.22
CA MET A 1 30.67 -46.27 -28.02
C MET A 1 30.29 -45.15 -27.05
N LYS A 2 29.00 -44.83 -26.89
CA LYS A 2 28.58 -43.80 -25.90
C LYS A 2 28.95 -44.33 -24.52
N SER A 3 29.78 -43.60 -23.77
CA SER A 3 30.10 -44.01 -22.40
C SER A 3 28.84 -43.89 -21.56
N LYS A 4 28.57 -44.89 -20.70
CA LYS A 4 27.42 -44.88 -19.80
C LYS A 4 27.41 -43.60 -18.95
N THR A 5 28.61 -43.09 -18.61
CA THR A 5 28.82 -41.85 -17.88
C THR A 5 28.31 -40.61 -18.61
N SER A 6 28.56 -40.46 -19.91
CA SER A 6 28.03 -39.30 -20.67
C SER A 6 26.51 -39.31 -20.76
N VAL A 7 25.87 -40.47 -20.83
CA VAL A 7 24.39 -40.58 -20.85
C VAL A 7 23.79 -40.19 -19.50
N ILE A 8 24.44 -40.59 -18.39
CA ILE A 8 24.02 -40.23 -17.04
C ILE A 8 24.12 -38.71 -16.84
N ILE A 9 25.26 -38.11 -17.19
CA ILE A 9 25.47 -36.65 -17.06
C ILE A 9 24.45 -35.88 -17.90
N GLY A 10 24.24 -36.31 -19.15
CA GLY A 10 23.24 -35.68 -20.03
C GLY A 10 21.82 -35.78 -19.48
N SER A 11 21.46 -36.89 -18.84
CA SER A 11 20.13 -37.07 -18.24
C SER A 11 19.92 -36.19 -17.02
N ILE A 12 20.93 -36.05 -16.15
CA ILE A 12 20.87 -35.16 -14.98
C ILE A 12 20.73 -33.70 -15.43
N PHE A 13 21.49 -33.28 -16.44
CA PHE A 13 21.39 -31.94 -16.99
C PHE A 13 20.00 -31.66 -17.58
N ALA A 14 19.46 -32.60 -18.36
CA ALA A 14 18.12 -32.48 -18.93
C ALA A 14 17.03 -32.42 -17.84
N ALA A 15 17.16 -33.23 -16.78
CA ALA A 15 16.24 -33.19 -15.64
C ALA A 15 16.31 -31.85 -14.89
N TYR A 16 17.51 -31.28 -14.69
CA TYR A 16 17.68 -29.97 -14.07
C TYR A 16 17.06 -28.85 -14.91
N VAL A 17 17.29 -28.84 -16.22
CA VAL A 17 16.67 -27.84 -17.12
C VAL A 17 15.15 -27.95 -17.10
N ALA A 18 14.60 -29.17 -17.13
CA ALA A 18 13.15 -29.38 -17.02
C ALA A 18 12.60 -28.86 -15.68
N PHE A 19 13.32 -29.09 -14.58
CA PHE A 19 12.93 -28.57 -13.26
C PHE A 19 12.93 -27.03 -13.23
N VAL A 20 13.99 -26.37 -13.71
CA VAL A 20 14.05 -24.91 -13.78
C VAL A 20 12.95 -24.34 -14.66
N ALA A 21 12.65 -24.97 -15.80
CA ALA A 21 11.56 -24.54 -16.67
C ALA A 21 10.20 -24.61 -15.96
N VAL A 22 9.94 -25.67 -15.18
CA VAL A 22 8.72 -25.78 -14.36
C VAL A 22 8.67 -24.65 -13.32
N VAL A 23 9.77 -24.39 -12.62
CA VAL A 23 9.82 -23.31 -11.62
C VAL A 23 9.50 -21.95 -12.25
N VAL A 24 10.15 -21.60 -13.37
CA VAL A 24 9.94 -20.31 -14.05
C VAL A 24 8.52 -20.16 -14.59
N LEU A 25 7.88 -21.25 -15.05
CA LEU A 25 6.52 -21.20 -15.60
C LEU A 25 5.41 -21.19 -14.54
N VAL A 26 5.71 -21.62 -13.30
CA VAL A 26 4.71 -21.74 -12.22
C VAL A 26 4.86 -20.63 -11.17
N TYR A 27 6.02 -20.01 -11.08
CA TYR A 27 6.28 -18.96 -10.09
C TYR A 27 5.64 -17.63 -10.49
N GLU A 28 4.64 -17.17 -9.73
CA GLU A 28 4.10 -15.82 -9.80
C GLU A 28 4.72 -14.98 -8.67
N PRO A 29 5.42 -13.87 -8.97
CA PRO A 29 6.02 -13.03 -7.94
C PRO A 29 4.93 -12.38 -7.09
N THR A 30 5.16 -12.34 -5.78
CA THR A 30 4.30 -11.55 -4.88
C THR A 30 4.51 -10.05 -5.13
N PRO A 31 3.57 -9.16 -4.75
CA PRO A 31 3.75 -7.72 -4.90
C PRO A 31 5.02 -7.17 -4.26
N ASP A 32 5.50 -7.81 -3.18
CA ASP A 32 6.74 -7.41 -2.48
C ASP A 32 8.03 -7.82 -3.22
N GLU A 33 7.92 -8.75 -4.18
CA GLU A 33 9.04 -9.27 -4.99
C GLU A 33 9.09 -8.65 -6.39
N MET A 34 8.05 -7.90 -6.78
CA MET A 34 7.99 -7.17 -8.03
C MET A 34 8.99 -6.01 -8.04
N ASP A 35 9.54 -5.70 -9.22
CA ASP A 35 10.28 -4.46 -9.41
C ASP A 35 9.35 -3.26 -9.15
N TRP A 36 9.93 -2.12 -8.78
CA TRP A 36 9.16 -0.93 -8.37
C TRP A 36 8.23 -0.44 -9.49
N GLU A 37 8.61 -0.57 -10.76
CA GLU A 37 7.80 -0.17 -11.93
C GLU A 37 6.54 -1.03 -12.04
N ASP A 38 6.73 -2.36 -11.99
CA ASP A 38 5.64 -3.33 -12.07
C ASP A 38 4.71 -3.25 -10.85
N ARG A 39 5.30 -3.14 -9.64
CA ARG A 39 4.56 -3.00 -8.39
C ARG A 39 3.70 -1.75 -8.37
N GLN A 40 4.19 -0.63 -8.91
CA GLN A 40 3.42 0.61 -9.01
C GLN A 40 2.19 0.43 -9.92
N VAL A 41 2.38 -0.16 -11.11
CA VAL A 41 1.28 -0.43 -12.04
C VAL A 41 0.28 -1.40 -11.42
N TYR A 42 0.76 -2.47 -10.80
CA TYR A 42 -0.03 -3.45 -10.07
C TYR A 42 -0.89 -2.78 -8.98
N ASN A 43 -0.27 -2.00 -8.09
CA ASN A 43 -0.96 -1.30 -7.01
C ASN A 43 -2.04 -0.36 -7.56
N SER A 44 -1.70 0.44 -8.58
CA SER A 44 -2.63 1.39 -9.21
C SER A 44 -3.89 0.69 -9.76
N GLN A 45 -3.72 -0.46 -10.42
CA GLN A 45 -4.83 -1.26 -10.91
C GLN A 45 -5.64 -1.89 -9.77
N LYS A 46 -4.95 -2.44 -8.76
CA LYS A 46 -5.57 -3.11 -7.60
C LYS A 46 -6.32 -2.16 -6.67
N MET A 47 -6.11 -0.85 -6.75
CA MET A 47 -6.94 0.12 -6.03
C MET A 47 -8.43 -0.01 -6.41
N THR A 48 -8.75 -0.49 -7.62
CA THR A 48 -10.14 -0.69 -8.06
C THR A 48 -10.83 -1.90 -7.42
N ASP A 49 -10.05 -2.84 -6.87
CA ASP A 49 -10.55 -4.03 -6.18
C ASP A 49 -10.83 -3.74 -4.69
N LEU A 50 -10.45 -2.57 -4.17
CA LEU A 50 -10.64 -2.20 -2.78
C LEU A 50 -12.11 -1.92 -2.46
N SER A 51 -12.52 -2.28 -1.24
CA SER A 51 -13.86 -2.03 -0.74
C SER A 51 -13.83 -1.41 0.66
N LEU A 52 -14.73 -0.45 0.91
CA LEU A 52 -14.91 0.08 2.25
C LEU A 52 -15.28 -1.05 3.23
N GLY A 53 -14.71 -0.98 4.43
CA GLY A 53 -14.88 -2.01 5.46
C GLY A 53 -13.96 -3.22 5.33
N GLN A 54 -13.16 -3.32 4.27
CA GLN A 54 -12.18 -4.39 4.07
C GLN A 54 -11.15 -4.40 5.21
N ASP A 55 -10.72 -5.60 5.62
CA ASP A 55 -9.74 -5.71 6.70
C ASP A 55 -8.34 -5.28 6.23
N ILE A 56 -7.60 -4.60 7.10
CA ILE A 56 -6.21 -4.22 6.82
C ILE A 56 -5.33 -5.42 6.48
N THR A 57 -5.61 -6.62 7.02
CA THR A 57 -4.86 -7.83 6.65
C THR A 57 -5.14 -8.26 5.22
N GLU A 58 -6.37 -8.14 4.76
CA GLU A 58 -6.77 -8.47 3.38
C GLU A 58 -6.14 -7.47 2.40
N VAL A 59 -6.13 -6.18 2.74
CA VAL A 59 -5.48 -5.15 1.92
C VAL A 59 -3.98 -5.40 1.82
N LYS A 60 -3.31 -5.75 2.92
CA LYS A 60 -1.87 -6.10 2.92
C LYS A 60 -1.59 -7.38 2.15
N SER A 61 -2.51 -8.35 2.16
CA SER A 61 -2.38 -9.55 1.33
C SER A 61 -2.53 -9.25 -0.15
N LEU A 62 -3.34 -8.24 -0.52
CA LEU A 62 -3.59 -7.85 -1.91
C LEU A 62 -2.46 -6.99 -2.48
N LEU A 63 -2.01 -5.99 -1.73
CA LEU A 63 -1.06 -4.96 -2.18
C LEU A 63 0.37 -5.16 -1.68
N GLY A 64 0.60 -6.16 -0.81
CA GLY A 64 1.87 -6.35 -0.13
C GLY A 64 2.10 -5.35 1.00
N LYS A 65 3.37 -5.18 1.36
CA LYS A 65 3.83 -4.21 2.36
C LYS A 65 3.58 -2.79 1.85
N ALA A 66 3.20 -1.89 2.76
CA ALA A 66 3.11 -0.47 2.45
C ALA A 66 4.50 0.19 2.42
N ASP A 67 4.69 1.19 1.57
CA ASP A 67 5.93 1.97 1.47
C ASP A 67 6.11 2.87 2.70
N PHE A 68 5.01 3.46 3.18
CA PHE A 68 4.96 4.17 4.45
C PHE A 68 3.75 3.76 5.27
N SER A 69 3.83 3.96 6.58
CA SER A 69 2.71 3.78 7.50
C SER A 69 2.71 4.82 8.59
N GLU A 70 1.53 5.32 8.91
CA GLU A 70 1.29 6.20 10.05
C GLU A 70 0.13 5.68 10.88
N ALA A 71 0.13 5.97 12.18
CA ALA A 71 -1.00 5.66 13.04
C ALA A 71 -1.10 6.64 14.20
N LYS A 72 -2.33 6.92 14.62
CA LYS A 72 -2.62 7.68 15.85
C LYS A 72 -3.85 7.12 16.55
N ALA A 73 -3.88 7.26 17.87
CA ALA A 73 -5.09 7.05 18.66
C ALA A 73 -5.83 8.38 18.78
N VAL A 74 -7.11 8.40 18.40
CA VAL A 74 -8.01 9.55 18.56
C VAL A 74 -9.16 9.11 19.47
N GLN A 75 -9.19 9.63 20.70
CA GLN A 75 -10.12 9.19 21.75
C GLN A 75 -10.03 7.67 21.98
N GLU A 76 -11.09 6.92 21.66
CA GLU A 76 -11.16 5.45 21.76
C GLU A 76 -11.00 4.73 20.41
N THR A 77 -10.57 5.45 19.37
CA THR A 77 -10.44 4.90 18.01
C THR A 77 -8.99 4.88 17.55
N GLN A 78 -8.59 3.79 16.90
CA GLN A 78 -7.29 3.69 16.26
C GLN A 78 -7.44 4.07 14.79
N LEU A 79 -6.70 5.09 14.37
CA LEU A 79 -6.62 5.52 12.99
C LEU A 79 -5.23 5.16 12.45
N GLN A 80 -5.18 4.51 11.30
CA GLN A 80 -3.94 4.10 10.63
C GLN A 80 -4.02 4.51 9.16
N VAL A 81 -2.90 4.94 8.58
CA VAL A 81 -2.77 5.20 7.15
C VAL A 81 -1.64 4.35 6.61
N LEU A 82 -1.92 3.64 5.52
CA LEU A 82 -0.92 2.95 4.72
C LEU A 82 -0.75 3.68 3.40
N PHE A 83 0.49 3.90 3.00
CA PHE A 83 0.81 4.55 1.73
C PHE A 83 1.40 3.51 0.79
N TYR A 84 0.78 3.38 -0.38
CA TYR A 84 1.24 2.49 -1.45
C TYR A 84 1.60 3.33 -2.66
N ARG A 85 2.80 3.10 -3.23
CA ARG A 85 3.21 3.72 -4.48
C ARG A 85 2.24 3.29 -5.60
N THR A 86 1.63 4.26 -6.27
CA THR A 86 0.63 4.04 -7.33
C THR A 86 0.92 4.81 -8.61
N HIS A 87 1.84 5.77 -8.55
CA HIS A 87 2.21 6.59 -9.69
C HIS A 87 3.65 7.07 -9.56
N HIS A 88 4.20 7.54 -10.68
CA HIS A 88 5.57 8.01 -10.77
C HIS A 88 5.58 9.53 -10.90
N GLU A 89 6.37 10.19 -10.06
CA GLU A 89 6.63 11.63 -10.16
C GLU A 89 8.09 11.90 -10.53
N LYS A 90 9.04 11.20 -9.90
CA LYS A 90 10.48 11.46 -10.04
C LYS A 90 11.29 10.18 -10.23
N SER A 91 12.28 10.21 -11.12
CA SER A 91 13.20 9.09 -11.38
C SER A 91 14.52 9.21 -10.61
N ASP A 92 14.46 9.50 -9.32
CA ASP A 92 15.64 9.66 -8.45
C ASP A 92 15.95 8.39 -7.61
N GLY A 93 15.15 7.34 -7.77
CA GLY A 93 15.31 6.07 -7.06
C GLY A 93 14.82 6.11 -5.61
N ILE A 94 14.15 7.19 -5.19
CA ILE A 94 13.60 7.35 -3.85
C ILE A 94 12.07 7.38 -3.99
N THR A 95 11.36 6.58 -3.20
CA THR A 95 9.91 6.70 -3.12
C THR A 95 9.55 7.80 -2.15
N THR A 96 8.64 8.70 -2.54
CA THR A 96 8.10 9.74 -1.66
C THR A 96 6.60 9.57 -1.47
N LYS A 97 6.01 10.30 -0.50
CA LYS A 97 4.57 10.16 -0.19
C LYS A 97 3.69 10.76 -1.28
N GLU A 98 4.22 11.72 -2.02
CA GLU A 98 3.55 12.36 -3.15
C GLU A 98 3.28 11.33 -4.25
N GLU A 99 4.17 10.34 -4.44
CA GLU A 99 4.01 9.23 -5.39
C GLU A 99 3.07 8.10 -4.90
N CYS A 100 2.47 8.27 -3.72
CA CYS A 100 1.69 7.24 -3.05
C CYS A 100 0.21 7.61 -2.91
N THR A 101 -0.65 6.59 -3.01
CA THR A 101 -2.05 6.72 -2.60
C THR A 101 -2.20 6.31 -1.13
N PRO A 102 -2.75 7.18 -0.27
CA PRO A 102 -3.01 6.85 1.13
C PRO A 102 -4.31 6.04 1.26
N LEU A 103 -4.27 5.00 2.09
CA LEU A 103 -5.43 4.18 2.51
C LEU A 103 -5.61 4.37 4.02
N ILE A 104 -6.77 4.87 4.41
CA ILE A 104 -7.11 5.22 5.79
C ILE A 104 -7.93 4.10 6.40
N PHE A 105 -7.49 3.61 7.56
CA PHE A 105 -8.12 2.55 8.32
C PHE A 105 -8.57 3.09 9.67
N LYS A 106 -9.82 2.80 10.05
CA LYS A 106 -10.32 3.00 11.40
C LYS A 106 -10.62 1.64 12.02
N ASN A 107 -10.03 1.36 13.18
CA ASN A 107 -10.18 0.08 13.88
C ASN A 107 -9.95 -1.11 12.92
N ASN A 108 -8.83 -1.07 12.19
CA ASN A 108 -8.41 -2.08 11.21
C ASN A 108 -9.30 -2.24 9.96
N LYS A 109 -10.33 -1.39 9.77
CA LYS A 109 -11.19 -1.43 8.58
C LYS A 109 -10.94 -0.25 7.65
N LEU A 110 -10.86 -0.53 6.34
CA LEU A 110 -10.67 0.49 5.31
C LEU A 110 -11.85 1.47 5.32
N MET A 111 -11.56 2.73 5.62
CA MET A 111 -12.55 3.81 5.75
C MET A 111 -12.55 4.73 4.53
N ALA A 112 -11.38 4.96 3.93
CA ALA A 112 -11.22 5.85 2.78
C ALA A 112 -9.87 5.60 2.11
N TRP A 113 -9.72 6.02 0.85
CA TRP A 113 -8.43 6.06 0.16
C TRP A 113 -8.42 7.17 -0.89
N GLY A 114 -7.22 7.64 -1.26
CA GLY A 114 -7.03 8.75 -2.20
C GLY A 114 -6.46 10.00 -1.55
N GLU A 115 -5.76 10.83 -2.32
CA GLU A 115 -5.05 12.02 -1.83
C GLU A 115 -5.95 12.99 -1.05
N ASP A 116 -7.15 13.25 -1.57
CA ASP A 116 -8.15 14.14 -0.93
C ASP A 116 -8.59 13.65 0.46
N THR A 117 -8.40 12.36 0.75
CA THR A 117 -8.83 11.76 2.02
C THR A 117 -7.79 11.97 3.12
N TYR A 118 -6.51 12.18 2.79
CA TYR A 118 -5.45 12.30 3.79
C TYR A 118 -5.63 13.50 4.71
N LYS A 119 -6.24 14.58 4.21
CA LYS A 119 -6.63 15.72 5.05
C LYS A 119 -7.57 15.30 6.19
N GLN A 120 -8.50 14.38 5.93
CA GLN A 120 -9.41 13.85 6.96
C GLN A 120 -8.62 13.11 8.05
N TYR A 121 -7.55 12.41 7.69
CA TYR A 121 -6.64 11.82 8.67
C TYR A 121 -5.95 12.89 9.51
N LEU A 122 -5.43 13.96 8.90
CA LEU A 122 -4.76 15.05 9.64
C LEU A 122 -5.72 15.75 10.60
N ASP A 123 -6.93 16.07 10.15
CA ASP A 123 -7.96 16.78 10.91
C ASP A 123 -8.63 15.89 11.99
N ALA A 124 -8.48 14.56 11.92
CA ALA A 124 -9.05 13.68 12.94
C ALA A 124 -8.49 13.99 14.34
N GLY A 125 -9.34 14.51 15.22
CA GLY A 125 -8.97 14.94 16.58
C GLY A 125 -8.78 16.45 16.76
N THR A 126 -8.96 17.27 15.72
CA THR A 126 -8.94 18.74 15.83
C THR A 126 -10.29 19.35 16.24
N ASP A 127 -11.34 18.54 16.43
CA ASP A 127 -12.69 18.95 16.86
C ASP A 127 -12.75 19.60 18.27
N VAL A 128 -11.60 19.76 18.95
CA VAL A 128 -11.50 20.35 20.29
C VAL A 128 -11.32 21.88 20.27
N VAL A 129 -11.15 22.53 19.11
CA VAL A 129 -11.02 24.00 19.06
C VAL A 129 -12.07 24.64 18.15
N SER A 130 -13.27 24.84 18.70
CA SER A 130 -14.16 25.94 18.28
C SER A 130 -13.87 27.18 19.13
N PRO A 131 -13.60 28.35 18.53
CA PRO A 131 -13.41 29.61 19.26
C PRO A 131 -14.74 30.10 19.79
N THR A 132 -14.97 29.92 21.09
CA THR A 132 -16.04 30.62 21.80
C THR A 132 -15.54 32.02 22.15
N ALA A 133 -15.80 33.00 21.29
CA ALA A 133 -15.97 34.41 21.65
C ALA A 133 -16.35 35.22 20.40
N LYS A 134 -17.66 35.38 20.15
CA LYS A 134 -18.14 36.59 19.46
C LYS A 134 -18.43 37.63 20.53
N GLU A 135 -17.67 38.71 20.47
CA GLU A 135 -17.89 39.95 21.18
C GLU A 135 -19.36 40.38 21.09
N THR A 136 -19.96 40.63 22.25
CA THR A 136 -21.18 41.45 22.33
C THR A 136 -20.72 42.86 22.64
N GLU A 137 -20.33 43.61 21.62
CA GLU A 137 -20.45 45.06 21.67
C GLU A 137 -21.88 45.42 21.28
N THR A 138 -22.66 45.90 22.23
CA THR A 138 -23.84 46.70 21.92
C THR A 138 -23.82 47.95 22.78
N SER A 139 -23.26 48.99 22.16
CA SER A 139 -23.46 50.39 22.46
C SER A 139 -24.94 50.70 22.71
N SER A 140 -25.28 51.25 23.87
CA SER A 140 -26.54 51.96 24.10
C SER A 140 -26.22 53.38 24.55
N LYS A 141 -26.33 54.30 23.59
CA LYS A 141 -26.58 55.72 23.81
C LYS A 141 -28.04 55.89 24.23
N ASN A 142 -28.28 56.32 25.47
CA ASN A 142 -29.20 57.38 25.91
C ASN A 142 -29.39 57.31 27.43
#